data_AF-A0A933BGF1-F1
#
_entry.id   AF-A0A933BGF1-F1
#
_cell.length_a   1.000
_cell.length_b   1.000
_cell.length_c   1.000
_cell.angle_alpha   90.00
_cell.angle_beta   90.00
_cell.angle_gamma   90.00
#
_symmetry.space_group_name_H-M   'P 1'
#
loop_
_entity.id
_entity.type
_entity.pdbx_description
1 polymer ?
#
loop_
_entity_poly.entity_id
_entity_poly.type
_entity_poly.pdbx_seq_one_letter_code
_entity_poly.pdbx_strand_id
1 'polypeptide(L)'
;MKTPIIRRKRYNPGSFKKKVDTQTDSYLPKGAPGKMVICPGCHALSTGKRWRLDEAAYAKHVQAGTARQVFCPACEKIRDGYPSGQVTLKGPFLAEHREEILRIIKNEEQRARGTNPLQRIMSLSQKSGQLDITTTDEKLAQRIGRELRKACGGRVTYGWSHNDKFLRVQWER
;
A
#
# COMPACT_ATOMS: atom_id res chain seq x y z
N MET A 1 -15.58 -40.73 3.88
CA MET A 1 -14.63 -39.78 4.51
C MET A 1 -15.25 -38.39 4.47
N LYS A 2 -15.53 -37.76 5.62
CA LYS A 2 -16.22 -36.46 5.69
C LYS A 2 -15.20 -35.33 5.58
N THR A 3 -15.25 -34.54 4.51
CA THR A 3 -14.40 -33.36 4.30
C THR A 3 -14.70 -32.31 5.37
N PRO A 4 -13.71 -31.78 6.11
CA PRO A 4 -13.97 -30.80 7.16
C PRO A 4 -14.37 -29.46 6.53
N ILE A 5 -15.55 -28.97 6.89
CA ILE A 5 -16.02 -27.63 6.53
C ILE A 5 -15.23 -26.63 7.37
N ILE A 6 -14.20 -26.02 6.79
CA ILE A 6 -13.49 -24.89 7.40
C ILE A 6 -14.46 -23.70 7.48
N ARG A 7 -15.05 -23.49 8.66
CA ARG A 7 -15.87 -22.30 8.95
C ARG A 7 -15.00 -21.05 8.82
N ARG A 8 -15.11 -20.34 7.70
CA ARG A 8 -14.46 -19.03 7.51
C ARG A 8 -15.10 -18.01 8.45
N LYS A 9 -14.36 -17.57 9.47
CA LYS A 9 -14.78 -16.52 10.40
C LYS A 9 -15.19 -15.27 9.61
N ARG A 10 -16.38 -14.74 9.91
CA ARG A 10 -16.85 -13.44 9.40
C ARG A 10 -15.90 -12.34 9.89
N TYR A 11 -15.63 -11.38 9.01
CA TYR A 11 -14.74 -10.24 9.22
C TYR A 11 -15.18 -9.40 10.42
N ASN A 12 -14.28 -9.24 11.40
CA ASN A 12 -14.38 -8.21 12.44
C ASN A 12 -13.04 -7.42 12.44
N PRO A 13 -13.04 -6.13 12.07
CA PRO A 13 -11.81 -5.36 11.91
C PRO A 13 -10.98 -5.18 13.20
N GLY A 14 -11.58 -5.40 14.38
CA GLY A 14 -10.91 -5.26 15.67
C GLY A 14 -10.16 -6.49 16.18
N SER A 15 -10.44 -7.70 15.66
CA SER A 15 -10.04 -8.94 16.33
C SER A 15 -8.77 -9.62 15.80
N PHE A 16 -8.18 -9.16 14.70
CA PHE A 16 -7.04 -9.83 14.06
C PHE A 16 -5.76 -9.00 13.98
N LYS A 17 -5.81 -7.71 14.33
CA LYS A 17 -4.60 -6.91 14.46
C LYS A 17 -4.13 -6.97 15.91
N LYS A 18 -3.26 -7.92 16.25
CA LYS A 18 -2.27 -7.61 17.28
C LYS A 18 -1.60 -6.31 16.83
N LYS A 19 -1.37 -5.35 17.74
CA LYS A 19 -0.62 -4.13 17.40
C LYS A 19 0.72 -4.60 16.82
N VAL A 20 0.84 -4.56 15.49
CA VAL A 20 2.07 -4.97 14.82
C VAL A 20 3.15 -4.06 15.34
N ASP A 21 4.21 -4.68 15.85
CA ASP A 21 5.32 -3.94 16.43
C ASP A 21 5.94 -3.06 15.34
N THR A 22 5.77 -1.75 15.48
CA THR A 22 6.43 -0.80 14.58
C THR A 22 7.92 -0.70 14.85
N GLN A 23 8.44 -1.34 15.91
CA GLN A 23 9.88 -1.38 16.17
C GLN A 23 10.65 -2.24 15.18
N THR A 24 10.01 -3.21 14.50
CA THR A 24 10.69 -4.15 13.59
C THR A 24 10.74 -3.71 12.12
N ASP A 25 9.89 -2.77 11.68
CA ASP A 25 9.95 -2.22 10.31
C ASP A 25 11.02 -1.12 10.23
N SER A 26 12.21 -1.47 9.75
CA SER A 26 13.37 -0.57 9.59
C SER A 26 13.09 0.69 8.76
N TYR A 27 12.05 0.66 7.91
CA TYR A 27 11.67 1.79 7.07
C TYR A 27 10.70 2.75 7.77
N LEU A 28 10.09 2.35 8.89
CA LEU A 28 9.25 3.25 9.67
C LEU A 28 10.12 4.08 10.61
N PRO A 29 10.05 5.42 10.53
CA PRO A 29 10.86 6.25 11.41
C PRO A 29 10.44 6.03 12.87
N LYS A 30 11.41 5.62 13.71
CA LYS A 30 11.22 5.35 15.14
C LYS A 30 10.83 6.61 15.95
N GLY A 31 10.95 7.79 15.35
CA GLY A 31 10.58 9.09 15.92
C GLY A 31 10.18 10.10 14.85
N ALA A 32 9.64 11.24 15.27
CA ALA A 32 9.46 12.40 14.39
C ALA A 32 10.84 13.02 14.11
N PRO A 33 11.26 13.27 12.86
CA PRO A 33 12.32 14.24 12.61
C PRO A 33 11.93 15.57 13.29
N GLY A 34 12.77 16.02 14.23
CA GLY A 34 12.53 17.25 15.01
C GLY A 34 12.64 18.53 14.16
N LYS A 35 13.19 18.42 12.94
CA LYS A 35 13.22 19.46 11.90
C LYS A 35 12.52 18.95 10.65
N MET A 36 12.02 19.86 9.82
CA MET A 36 11.41 19.50 8.54
C MET A 36 12.42 18.75 7.65
N VAL A 37 11.97 17.67 7.02
CA VAL A 37 12.75 16.92 6.02
C VAL A 37 12.00 16.86 4.70
N ILE A 38 12.74 16.79 3.60
CA ILE A 38 12.21 16.66 2.25
C ILE A 38 12.76 15.40 1.57
N CYS A 39 11.93 14.74 0.77
CA CYS A 39 12.34 13.57 0.01
C CYS A 39 12.77 13.96 -1.41
N PRO A 40 14.05 13.78 -1.79
CA PRO A 40 14.50 14.12 -3.13
C PRO A 40 13.93 13.19 -4.21
N GLY A 41 13.45 12.00 -3.86
CA GLY A 41 12.91 11.03 -4.82
C GLY A 41 11.43 11.21 -5.18
N CYS A 42 10.62 11.84 -4.31
CA CYS A 42 9.19 12.02 -4.59
C CYS A 42 8.61 13.36 -4.14
N HIS A 43 9.50 14.26 -3.68
CA HIS A 43 9.20 15.62 -3.22
C HIS A 43 8.27 15.69 -2.01
N ALA A 44 8.00 14.54 -1.36
CA ALA A 44 7.23 14.52 -0.13
C ALA A 44 7.98 15.25 0.99
N LEU A 45 7.25 16.07 1.75
CA LEU A 45 7.75 16.79 2.90
C LEU A 45 7.27 16.10 4.17
N SER A 46 8.11 16.07 5.20
CA SER A 46 7.72 15.60 6.53
C SER A 46 7.95 16.67 7.58
N THR A 47 6.88 16.96 8.33
CA THR A 47 6.94 17.73 9.58
C THR A 47 6.54 16.80 10.71
N GLY A 48 7.52 16.38 11.51
CA GLY A 48 7.32 15.31 12.48
C GLY A 48 6.99 13.97 11.82
N LYS A 49 5.91 13.30 12.24
CA LYS A 49 5.54 11.94 11.74
C LYS A 49 4.66 11.93 10.48
N ARG A 50 4.31 13.10 9.92
CA ARG A 50 3.35 13.21 8.80
C ARG A 50 4.05 13.61 7.51
N TRP A 51 3.85 12.82 6.47
CA TRP A 51 4.30 13.12 5.11
C TRP A 51 3.19 13.72 4.28
N ARG A 52 3.50 14.71 3.44
CA ARG A 52 2.55 15.37 2.51
C ARG A 52 3.24 15.71 1.20
N LEU A 53 2.44 15.92 0.15
CA LEU A 53 2.90 16.50 -1.11
C LEU A 53 2.53 17.97 -1.13
N ASP A 54 3.52 18.82 -1.41
CA ASP A 54 3.36 20.25 -1.66
C ASP A 54 4.56 20.70 -2.49
N GLU A 55 4.38 20.76 -3.81
CA GLU A 55 5.48 21.04 -4.74
C GLU A 55 6.04 22.45 -4.56
N ALA A 56 5.19 23.42 -4.25
CA ALA A 56 5.61 24.80 -4.01
C ALA A 56 6.45 24.91 -2.74
N ALA A 57 6.02 24.25 -1.65
CA ALA A 57 6.80 24.18 -0.42
C ALA A 57 8.13 23.44 -0.64
N TYR A 58 8.12 22.32 -1.38
CA TYR A 58 9.34 21.57 -1.70
C TYR A 58 10.36 22.46 -2.41
N ALA A 59 9.96 23.11 -3.51
CA ALA A 59 10.83 24.00 -4.28
C ALA A 59 11.41 25.13 -3.41
N LYS A 60 10.58 25.76 -2.56
CA LYS A 60 11.02 26.78 -1.61
C LYS A 60 12.09 26.26 -0.65
N HIS A 61 11.89 25.07 -0.09
CA HIS A 61 12.84 24.49 0.86
C HIS A 61 14.15 24.05 0.21
N VAL A 62 14.10 23.56 -1.03
CA VAL A 62 15.29 23.26 -1.84
C VAL A 62 16.07 24.54 -2.13
N GLN A 63 15.42 25.58 -2.64
CA GLN A 63 16.06 26.86 -2.99
C GLN A 63 16.70 27.54 -1.76
N ALA A 64 16.00 27.53 -0.63
CA ALA A 64 16.49 28.13 0.59
C ALA A 64 17.59 27.30 1.30
N GLY A 65 17.81 26.03 0.91
CA GLY A 65 18.77 25.14 1.58
C GLY A 65 18.43 24.83 3.04
N THR A 66 17.18 25.04 3.45
CA THR A 66 16.76 25.02 4.87
C THR A 66 16.30 23.65 5.37
N ALA A 67 16.01 22.72 4.46
CA ALA A 67 15.49 21.39 4.80
C ALA A 67 16.53 20.30 4.59
N ARG A 68 16.58 19.36 5.54
CA ARG A 68 17.41 18.15 5.38
C ARG A 68 16.77 17.23 4.34
N GLN A 69 17.57 16.74 3.40
CA GLN A 69 17.13 15.77 2.41
C GLN A 69 17.22 14.34 2.97
N VAL A 70 16.11 13.61 2.96
CA VAL A 70 16.01 12.22 3.43
C VAL A 70 15.00 11.47 2.56
N PHE A 71 15.34 10.28 2.08
CA PHE A 71 14.37 9.45 1.35
C PHE A 71 13.19 9.07 2.25
N CYS A 72 11.98 9.17 1.71
CA CYS A 72 10.81 8.76 2.48
C CYS A 72 10.71 7.23 2.52
N PRO A 73 10.01 6.66 3.51
CA PRO A 73 9.86 5.21 3.66
C PRO A 73 9.38 4.51 2.39
N ALA A 74 8.49 5.13 1.62
CA ALA A 74 7.98 4.55 0.39
C ALA A 74 9.03 4.54 -0.74
N CYS A 75 9.84 5.59 -0.87
CA CYS A 75 10.95 5.60 -1.84
C CYS A 75 12.01 4.56 -1.48
N GLU A 76 12.32 4.39 -0.19
CA GLU A 76 13.26 3.35 0.26
C GLU A 76 12.70 1.95 0.00
N LYS A 77 11.44 1.67 0.38
CA LYS A 77 10.78 0.39 0.08
C LYS A 77 10.72 0.08 -1.42
N ILE A 78 10.47 1.07 -2.27
CA ILE A 78 10.49 0.92 -3.73
C ILE A 78 11.90 0.56 -4.21
N ARG A 79 12.92 1.29 -3.77
CA ARG A 79 14.32 1.03 -4.15
C ARG A 79 14.77 -0.38 -3.74
N ASP A 80 14.39 -0.79 -2.52
CA ASP A 80 14.89 -2.02 -1.91
C ASP A 80 13.98 -3.23 -2.20
N GLY A 81 12.89 -3.05 -2.96
CA GLY A 81 11.96 -4.11 -3.32
C GLY A 81 11.26 -4.73 -2.10
N TYR A 82 10.96 -3.94 -1.07
CA TYR A 82 10.41 -4.38 0.21
C TYR A 82 8.92 -4.00 0.36
N PRO A 83 7.98 -4.82 -0.17
CA PRO A 83 6.56 -4.50 -0.11
C PRO A 83 5.95 -4.69 1.29
N SER A 84 4.92 -3.90 1.58
CA SER A 84 4.05 -4.05 2.75
C SER A 84 2.63 -4.51 2.39
N GLY A 85 2.35 -4.70 1.10
CA GLY A 85 1.14 -5.34 0.64
C GLY A 85 1.34 -6.06 -0.67
N GLN A 86 0.56 -7.11 -0.87
CA GLN A 86 0.46 -7.87 -2.11
C GLN A 86 -1.01 -8.08 -2.44
N VAL A 87 -1.41 -7.73 -3.65
CA VAL A 87 -2.75 -7.98 -4.18
C VAL A 87 -2.60 -8.87 -5.40
N THR A 88 -3.34 -9.97 -5.41
CA THR A 88 -3.36 -10.91 -6.51
C THR A 88 -4.79 -11.02 -7.02
N LEU A 89 -4.97 -10.79 -8.31
CA LEU A 89 -6.27 -10.82 -8.99
C LEU A 89 -6.28 -11.94 -10.00
N LYS A 90 -7.32 -12.77 -10.01
CA LYS A 90 -7.48 -13.88 -10.97
C LYS A 90 -8.94 -14.10 -11.38
N GLY A 91 -9.10 -14.94 -12.40
CA GLY A 91 -10.38 -15.41 -12.89
C GLY A 91 -10.73 -14.82 -14.26
N PRO A 92 -11.72 -15.40 -14.95
CA PRO A 92 -12.06 -15.03 -16.33
C PRO A 92 -12.49 -13.57 -16.46
N PHE A 93 -13.13 -13.00 -15.42
CA PHE A 93 -13.55 -11.59 -15.45
C PHE A 93 -12.36 -10.64 -15.55
N LEU A 94 -11.21 -10.99 -14.98
CA LEU A 94 -9.99 -10.18 -15.10
C LEU A 94 -9.51 -10.10 -16.55
N ALA A 95 -9.62 -11.20 -17.31
CA ALA A 95 -9.17 -11.23 -18.69
C ALA A 95 -10.04 -10.33 -19.59
N GLU A 96 -11.36 -10.35 -19.36
CA GLU A 96 -12.33 -9.57 -20.12
C GLU A 96 -12.35 -8.07 -19.73
N HIS A 97 -12.18 -7.75 -18.44
CA HIS A 97 -12.32 -6.39 -17.90
C HIS A 97 -11.01 -5.77 -17.40
N ARG A 98 -9.88 -6.18 -17.98
CA ARG A 98 -8.54 -5.81 -17.50
C ARG A 98 -8.33 -4.30 -17.38
N GLU A 99 -8.71 -3.54 -18.41
CA GLU A 99 -8.47 -2.09 -18.45
C GLU A 99 -9.27 -1.34 -17.39
N GLU A 100 -10.51 -1.75 -17.16
CA GLU A 100 -11.37 -1.20 -16.11
C GLU A 100 -10.78 -1.47 -14.73
N ILE A 101 -10.34 -2.70 -14.48
CA ILE A 101 -9.67 -3.10 -13.23
C ILE A 101 -8.42 -2.26 -12.99
N LEU A 102 -7.56 -2.10 -14.01
CA LEU A 102 -6.36 -1.26 -13.92
C LEU A 102 -6.69 0.20 -13.62
N ARG A 103 -7.79 0.72 -14.19
CA ARG A 103 -8.26 2.08 -13.93
C ARG A 103 -8.71 2.24 -12.47
N ILE A 104 -9.47 1.28 -11.93
CA ILE A 104 -9.89 1.27 -10.52
C ILE A 104 -8.66 1.28 -9.59
N ILE A 105 -7.69 0.42 -9.87
CA ILE A 105 -6.45 0.32 -9.09
C ILE A 105 -5.67 1.64 -9.09
N LYS A 106 -5.43 2.22 -10.26
CA LYS A 106 -4.69 3.49 -10.40
C LYS A 106 -5.44 4.65 -9.72
N ASN A 107 -6.76 4.71 -9.86
CA ASN A 107 -7.57 5.73 -9.21
C ASN A 107 -7.51 5.61 -7.68
N GLU A 108 -7.53 4.39 -7.13
CA GLU A 108 -7.41 4.21 -5.68
C GLU A 108 -6.00 4.55 -5.17
N GLU A 109 -4.94 4.23 -5.92
CA GLU A 109 -3.58 4.68 -5.60
C GLU A 109 -3.50 6.21 -5.56
N GLN A 110 -4.01 6.90 -6.59
CA GLN A 110 -3.97 8.36 -6.65
C GLN A 110 -4.70 9.01 -5.46
N ARG A 111 -5.89 8.51 -5.11
CA ARG A 111 -6.64 8.98 -3.93
C ARG A 111 -5.88 8.74 -2.63
N ALA A 112 -5.32 7.54 -2.47
CA ALA A 112 -4.52 7.17 -1.30
C ALA A 112 -3.28 8.06 -1.17
N ARG A 113 -2.53 8.24 -2.27
CA ARG A 113 -1.31 9.05 -2.34
C ARG A 113 -1.57 10.53 -2.06
N GLY A 114 -2.71 11.07 -2.50
CA GLY A 114 -3.12 12.44 -2.18
C GLY A 114 -3.34 12.67 -0.68
N THR A 115 -3.72 11.62 0.07
CA THR A 115 -3.88 11.70 1.53
C THR A 115 -2.58 11.39 2.27
N ASN A 116 -1.86 10.36 1.81
CA ASN A 116 -0.61 9.91 2.37
C ASN A 116 0.34 9.53 1.23
N PRO A 117 1.39 10.32 0.93
CA PRO A 117 2.29 10.05 -0.19
C PRO A 117 3.06 8.74 -0.07
N LEU A 118 3.07 8.12 1.12
CA LEU A 118 3.71 6.84 1.34
C LEU A 118 2.89 5.65 0.81
N GLN A 119 1.63 5.85 0.42
CA GLN A 119 0.77 4.81 -0.13
C GLN A 119 0.93 4.77 -1.65
N ARG A 120 1.76 3.85 -2.14
CA ARG A 120 2.12 3.73 -3.56
C ARG A 120 2.07 2.28 -4.02
N ILE A 121 1.73 2.09 -5.28
CA ILE A 121 1.96 0.83 -6.00
C ILE A 121 3.45 0.78 -6.32
N MET A 122 4.09 -0.33 -5.96
CA MET A 122 5.50 -0.58 -6.26
C MET A 122 5.65 -1.28 -7.60
N SER A 123 4.80 -2.27 -7.88
CA SER A 123 4.80 -2.98 -9.15
C SER A 123 3.42 -3.49 -9.53
N LEU A 124 3.24 -3.65 -10.83
CA LEU A 124 2.12 -4.33 -11.48
C LEU A 124 2.72 -5.34 -12.46
N SER A 125 2.52 -6.63 -12.23
CA SER A 125 3.07 -7.69 -13.09
C SER A 125 2.00 -8.71 -13.45
N GLN A 126 1.98 -9.15 -14.70
CA GLN A 126 1.06 -10.15 -15.19
C GLN A 126 1.80 -11.48 -15.37
N LYS A 127 1.28 -12.55 -14.77
CA LYS A 127 1.84 -13.91 -14.88
C LYS A 127 0.70 -14.91 -14.96
N SER A 128 0.74 -15.80 -15.96
CA SER A 128 -0.19 -16.93 -16.08
C SER A 128 -1.69 -16.57 -15.95
N GLY A 129 -2.12 -15.48 -16.60
CA GLY A 129 -3.51 -15.00 -16.53
C GLY A 129 -3.89 -14.30 -15.22
N GLN A 130 -2.91 -14.03 -14.35
CA GLN A 130 -3.08 -13.39 -13.06
C GLN A 130 -2.43 -11.98 -13.07
N LEU A 131 -3.03 -11.03 -12.36
CA LEU A 131 -2.43 -9.72 -12.11
C LEU A 131 -1.96 -9.64 -10.66
N ASP A 132 -0.65 -9.51 -10.48
CA ASP A 132 0.00 -9.30 -9.20
C ASP A 132 0.41 -7.84 -9.02
N ILE A 133 0.12 -7.32 -7.84
CA ILE A 133 0.35 -5.93 -7.44
C ILE A 133 1.09 -5.95 -6.12
N THR A 134 2.15 -5.15 -6.01
CA THR A 134 2.80 -4.92 -4.72
C THR A 134 2.68 -3.46 -4.30
N THR A 135 2.55 -3.20 -2.99
CA THR A 135 2.34 -1.85 -2.45
C THR A 135 3.29 -1.55 -1.29
N THR A 136 3.65 -0.28 -1.14
CA THR A 136 4.52 0.21 -0.04
C THR A 136 3.83 0.25 1.32
N ASP A 137 2.50 0.10 1.36
CA ASP A 137 1.66 0.20 2.55
C ASP A 137 0.54 -0.84 2.50
N GLU A 138 0.25 -1.48 3.64
CA GLU A 138 -0.76 -2.52 3.77
C GLU A 138 -2.19 -2.01 3.53
N LYS A 139 -2.47 -0.74 3.84
CA LYS A 139 -3.82 -0.19 3.72
C LYS A 139 -4.15 0.09 2.26
N LEU A 140 -3.16 0.41 1.43
CA LEU A 140 -3.39 0.53 -0.02
C LEU A 140 -3.81 -0.82 -0.61
N ALA A 141 -3.12 -1.92 -0.28
CA ALA A 141 -3.53 -3.26 -0.69
C ALA A 141 -4.97 -3.59 -0.20
N GLN A 142 -5.29 -3.26 1.06
CA GLN A 142 -6.63 -3.45 1.61
C GLN A 142 -7.70 -2.67 0.81
N ARG A 143 -7.42 -1.40 0.51
CA ARG A 143 -8.29 -0.50 -0.25
C ARG A 143 -8.54 -1.03 -1.66
N ILE A 144 -7.49 -1.43 -2.37
CA ILE A 144 -7.62 -2.03 -3.72
C ILE A 144 -8.59 -3.21 -3.68
N GLY A 145 -8.40 -4.17 -2.78
CA GLY A 145 -9.31 -5.32 -2.68
C GLY A 145 -10.75 -4.94 -2.33
N ARG A 146 -10.94 -3.93 -1.48
CA ARG A 146 -12.27 -3.43 -1.11
C ARG A 146 -12.97 -2.78 -2.30
N GLU A 147 -12.26 -1.89 -3.02
CA GLU A 147 -12.83 -1.16 -4.14
C GLU A 147 -13.10 -2.08 -5.33
N LEU A 148 -12.25 -3.08 -5.59
CA LEU A 148 -12.55 -4.11 -6.60
C LEU A 148 -13.79 -4.93 -6.24
N ARG A 149 -13.94 -5.34 -4.96
CA ARG A 149 -15.17 -6.01 -4.52
C ARG A 149 -16.41 -5.13 -4.68
N LYS A 150 -16.28 -3.83 -4.40
CA LYS A 150 -17.38 -2.88 -4.48
C LYS A 150 -17.80 -2.60 -5.93
N ALA A 151 -16.83 -2.34 -6.80
CA ALA A 151 -17.07 -1.97 -8.20
C ALA A 151 -17.37 -3.18 -9.08
N CYS A 152 -16.66 -4.29 -8.86
CA CYS A 152 -16.69 -5.45 -9.74
C CYS A 152 -17.23 -6.72 -9.06
N GLY A 153 -17.70 -6.67 -7.81
CA GLY A 153 -18.16 -7.86 -7.10
C GLY A 153 -17.04 -8.89 -6.86
N GLY A 154 -17.37 -10.18 -6.96
CA GLY A 154 -16.40 -11.26 -6.75
C GLY A 154 -16.04 -11.50 -5.28
N ARG A 155 -15.11 -12.43 -5.05
CA ARG A 155 -14.67 -12.83 -3.72
C ARG A 155 -13.34 -12.17 -3.40
N VAL A 156 -13.25 -11.49 -2.25
CA VAL A 156 -12.00 -10.96 -1.69
C VAL A 156 -11.64 -11.69 -0.39
N THR A 157 -10.37 -12.01 -0.21
CA THR A 157 -9.84 -12.54 1.06
C THR A 157 -8.60 -11.75 1.48
N TYR A 158 -8.40 -11.64 2.79
CA TYR A 158 -7.34 -10.86 3.42
C TYR A 158 -6.53 -11.74 4.36
N GLY A 159 -5.22 -11.81 4.15
CA GLY A 159 -4.26 -12.54 4.98
C GLY A 159 -3.23 -11.59 5.57
N TRP A 160 -3.41 -11.22 6.83
CA TRP A 160 -2.46 -10.37 7.57
C TRP A 160 -1.27 -11.20 8.05
N SER A 161 -0.05 -10.67 7.92
CA SER A 161 1.10 -11.22 8.65
C SER A 161 0.93 -10.96 10.14
N HIS A 162 1.36 -11.91 10.96
CA HIS A 162 1.28 -11.80 12.43
C HIS A 162 2.48 -11.04 13.01
N ASN A 163 3.61 -11.03 12.29
CA ASN A 163 4.89 -10.52 12.78
C ASN A 163 5.33 -9.23 12.07
N ASP A 164 4.80 -8.96 10.87
CA ASP A 164 5.17 -7.81 10.04
C ASP A 164 3.95 -7.02 9.62
N LYS A 165 4.14 -5.74 9.28
CA LYS A 165 3.11 -4.93 8.63
C LYS A 165 2.98 -5.32 7.16
N PHE A 166 2.42 -6.50 6.94
CA PHE A 166 2.22 -7.05 5.61
C PHE A 166 0.79 -7.57 5.43
N LEU A 167 0.16 -7.24 4.30
CA LEU A 167 -1.16 -7.74 3.93
C LEU A 167 -1.14 -8.44 2.57
N ARG A 168 -1.60 -9.69 2.53
CA ARG A 168 -1.96 -10.40 1.30
C ARG A 168 -3.45 -10.24 1.02
N VAL A 169 -3.77 -9.87 -0.21
CA VAL A 169 -5.14 -9.75 -0.70
C VAL A 169 -5.29 -10.62 -1.93
N GLN A 170 -6.32 -11.45 -1.93
CA GLN A 170 -6.68 -12.29 -3.08
C GLN A 170 -8.08 -11.91 -3.51
N TRP A 171 -8.25 -11.53 -4.77
CA TRP A 171 -9.55 -11.29 -5.38
C TRP A 171 -9.74 -12.20 -6.58
N GLU A 172 -10.93 -12.80 -6.68
CA GLU A 172 -11.26 -13.75 -7.73
C GLU A 172 -12.68 -13.51 -8.25
N ARG A 173 -12.80 -13.42 -9.57
CA ARG A 173 -14.07 -13.38 -10.30
C ARG A 173 -13.96 -13.98 -11.70
#